data_AF-A0A024Q9X6-F1
#
_entry.id   AF-A0A024Q9X6-F1
#
_cell.length_a   1.000
_cell.length_b   1.000
_cell.length_c   1.000
_cell.angle_alpha   90.00
_cell.angle_beta   90.00
_cell.angle_gamma   90.00
#
_symmetry.space_group_name_H-M   'P 1'
#
loop_
_entity.id
_entity.type
_entity.pdbx_description
1 polymer ?
#
loop_
_entity_poly.entity_id
_entity_poly.type
_entity_poly.pdbx_seq_one_letter_code
_entity_poly.pdbx_strand_id
1 'polypeptide(L)'
;MTSENPNWLNERAELERNLIDAKQTVMKYEGALSPYERTVSDSEYRQARSDVMSYYTQIQNGDHESGKPSDPYGGMTVSQLKELYTEKSEAYEGGAGSGRQAAELMRIDTLIQQANNTKGDE
;
A
#
# COMPACT_ATOMS: atom_id res chain seq x y z
N MET A 1 -8.28 -12.67 -11.97
CA MET A 1 -9.19 -12.38 -10.85
C MET A 1 -8.47 -11.39 -9.95
N THR A 2 -8.84 -10.12 -10.03
CA THR A 2 -8.33 -9.08 -9.12
C THR A 2 -8.79 -9.44 -7.72
N SER A 3 -7.86 -9.65 -6.80
CA SER A 3 -8.15 -9.82 -5.38
C SER A 3 -8.54 -8.47 -4.82
N GLU A 4 -9.75 -8.00 -5.14
CA GLU A 4 -10.32 -6.86 -4.46
C GLU A 4 -10.52 -7.27 -3.00
N ASN A 5 -9.71 -6.71 -2.12
CA ASN A 5 -9.90 -6.88 -0.69
C ASN A 5 -11.20 -6.11 -0.33
N PRO A 6 -12.31 -6.79 -0.01
CA PRO A 6 -13.60 -6.14 0.22
C PRO A 6 -13.56 -5.14 1.38
N ASN A 7 -12.53 -5.24 2.24
CA ASN A 7 -12.27 -4.28 3.30
C ASN A 7 -11.81 -2.90 2.75
N TRP A 8 -10.95 -2.90 1.72
CA TRP A 8 -10.42 -1.66 1.15
C TRP A 8 -11.50 -0.83 0.46
N LEU A 9 -12.41 -1.46 -0.29
CA LEU A 9 -13.44 -0.71 -1.02
C LEU A 9 -14.37 0.08 -0.08
N ASN A 10 -14.66 -0.47 1.10
CA ASN A 10 -15.48 0.21 2.11
C ASN A 10 -14.71 1.37 2.76
N GLU A 11 -13.45 1.14 3.13
CA GLU A 11 -12.57 2.17 3.69
C GLU A 11 -12.33 3.31 2.69
N ARG A 12 -12.09 2.98 1.43
CA ARG A 12 -11.94 3.93 0.32
C ARG A 12 -13.19 4.80 0.17
N ALA A 13 -14.39 4.22 0.21
CA ALA A 13 -15.63 4.98 0.12
C ALA A 13 -15.85 5.93 1.32
N GLU A 14 -15.37 5.56 2.51
CA GLU A 14 -15.36 6.44 3.67
C GLU A 14 -14.36 7.59 3.51
N LEU A 15 -13.13 7.29 3.08
CA LEU A 15 -12.11 8.30 2.78
C LEU A 15 -12.56 9.28 1.70
N GLU A 16 -13.26 8.81 0.66
CA GLU A 16 -13.81 9.66 -0.39
C GLU A 16 -14.89 10.61 0.13
N ARG A 17 -15.78 10.13 1.02
CA ARG A 17 -16.78 11.00 1.68
C ARG A 17 -16.09 12.07 2.54
N ASN A 18 -15.14 11.67 3.38
CA ASN A 18 -14.40 12.59 4.23
C ASN A 18 -13.59 13.62 3.41
N LEU A 19 -13.04 13.21 2.26
CA LEU A 19 -12.37 14.10 1.32
C LEU A 19 -13.33 15.13 0.72
N ILE A 20 -14.54 14.73 0.34
CA ILE A 20 -15.57 15.65 -0.16
C ILE A 20 -15.95 16.66 0.92
N ASP A 21 -16.19 16.21 2.15
CA ASP A 21 -16.58 17.09 3.26
C ASP A 21 -15.48 18.10 3.61
N ALA A 22 -14.21 17.66 3.63
CA ALA A 22 -13.07 18.54 3.83
C ALA A 22 -12.95 19.59 2.71
N LYS A 23 -13.14 19.19 1.44
CA LYS A 23 -13.17 20.13 0.30
C LYS A 23 -14.30 21.13 0.42
N GLN A 24 -15.49 20.71 0.85
CA GLN A 24 -16.61 21.62 1.06
C GLN A 24 -16.31 22.67 2.13
N THR A 25 -15.66 22.28 3.23
CA THR A 25 -15.24 23.22 4.28
C THR A 25 -14.23 24.24 3.76
N VAL A 26 -13.25 23.80 2.97
CA VAL A 26 -12.31 24.70 2.26
C VAL A 26 -13.05 25.67 1.36
N MET A 27 -13.96 25.18 0.51
CA MET A 27 -14.74 26.01 -0.41
C MET A 27 -15.62 27.03 0.32
N LYS A 28 -16.27 26.66 1.43
CA LYS A 28 -17.08 27.58 2.24
C LYS A 28 -16.24 28.73 2.82
N TYR A 29 -15.03 28.44 3.26
CA TYR A 29 -14.11 29.45 3.79
C TYR A 29 -13.57 30.37 2.68
N GLU A 30 -13.12 29.80 1.57
CA GLU A 30 -12.52 30.55 0.44
C GLU A 30 -13.56 31.32 -0.38
N GLY A 31 -14.81 30.86 -0.40
CA GLY A 31 -15.91 31.50 -1.11
C GLY A 31 -16.59 32.66 -0.37
N ALA A 32 -16.24 32.93 0.89
CA ALA A 32 -16.80 34.05 1.65
C ALA A 32 -16.25 35.39 1.10
N LEU A 33 -17.14 36.33 0.75
CA LEU A 33 -16.77 37.61 0.14
C LEU A 33 -16.13 38.58 1.16
N SER A 34 -16.38 38.36 2.45
CA SER A 34 -15.75 39.10 3.53
C SER A 34 -15.56 38.21 4.78
N PRO A 35 -14.65 38.58 5.71
CA PRO A 35 -14.49 37.84 6.96
C PRO A 35 -15.76 37.73 7.81
N TYR A 36 -16.68 38.70 7.70
CA TYR A 36 -17.92 38.75 8.49
C TYR A 36 -19.00 37.77 8.00
N GLU A 37 -18.87 37.25 6.78
CA GLU A 37 -19.79 36.26 6.19
C GLU A 37 -19.28 34.81 6.37
N ARG A 38 -18.10 34.63 6.98
CA ARG A 38 -17.52 33.31 7.17
C ARG A 38 -18.33 32.49 8.17
N THR A 39 -18.72 31.31 7.73
CA THR A 39 -19.37 30.28 8.56
C THR A 39 -18.39 29.21 9.06
N VAL A 40 -17.15 29.26 8.55
CA VAL A 40 -16.04 28.35 8.89
C VAL A 40 -14.94 29.18 9.55
N SER A 41 -14.42 28.71 10.68
CA SER A 41 -13.30 29.34 11.37
C SER A 41 -11.97 29.08 10.66
N ASP A 42 -10.97 29.94 10.92
CA ASP A 42 -9.61 29.75 10.41
C ASP A 42 -9.00 28.40 10.85
N SER A 43 -9.32 27.92 12.05
CA SER A 43 -8.87 26.61 12.54
C SER A 43 -9.50 25.45 11.76
N GLU A 44 -10.80 25.51 11.50
CA GLU A 44 -11.50 24.49 10.71
C GLU A 44 -11.01 24.50 9.26
N TYR A 45 -10.74 25.67 8.69
CA TYR A 45 -10.14 25.79 7.37
C TYR A 45 -8.75 25.14 7.29
N ARG A 46 -7.88 25.45 8.27
CA ARG A 46 -6.52 24.88 8.31
C ARG A 46 -6.57 23.36 8.46
N GLN A 47 -7.44 22.86 9.31
CA GLN A 47 -7.65 21.42 9.49
C GLN A 47 -8.16 20.79 8.19
N ALA A 48 -9.21 21.36 7.59
CA ALA A 48 -9.78 20.86 6.34
C ALA A 48 -8.76 20.82 5.19
N ARG A 49 -7.87 21.81 5.08
CA ARG A 49 -6.76 21.76 4.09
C ARG A 49 -5.79 20.61 4.34
N SER A 50 -5.44 20.37 5.60
CA SER A 50 -4.60 19.24 5.98
C SER A 50 -5.28 17.91 5.65
N ASP A 51 -6.56 17.81 5.99
CA ASP A 51 -7.38 16.61 5.79
C ASP A 51 -7.53 16.28 4.31
N VAL A 52 -7.72 17.27 3.43
CA VAL A 52 -7.76 17.05 1.98
C VAL A 52 -6.51 16.33 1.47
N MET A 53 -5.32 16.78 1.90
CA MET A 53 -4.06 16.14 1.50
C MET A 53 -3.92 14.76 2.12
N SER A 54 -4.23 14.64 3.41
CA SER A 54 -4.14 13.38 4.14
C SER A 54 -5.02 12.28 3.52
N TYR A 55 -6.31 12.56 3.29
CA TYR A 55 -7.23 11.60 2.71
C TYR A 55 -6.85 11.25 1.27
N TYR A 56 -6.39 12.21 0.47
CA TYR A 56 -5.91 11.93 -0.88
C TYR A 56 -4.72 10.96 -0.88
N THR A 57 -3.74 11.19 -0.01
CA THR A 57 -2.59 10.29 0.15
C THR A 57 -3.01 8.90 0.62
N GLN A 58 -3.91 8.81 1.59
CA GLN A 58 -4.41 7.52 2.10
C GLN A 58 -5.12 6.72 0.99
N ILE A 59 -5.96 7.38 0.18
CA ILE A 59 -6.60 6.75 -0.99
C ILE A 59 -5.55 6.24 -1.97
N GLN A 60 -4.55 7.05 -2.34
CA GLN A 60 -3.50 6.62 -3.26
C GLN A 60 -2.70 5.43 -2.73
N ASN A 61 -2.36 5.45 -1.44
CA ASN A 61 -1.61 4.37 -0.82
C ASN A 61 -2.44 3.08 -0.76
N GLY A 62 -3.70 3.15 -0.34
CA GLY A 62 -4.54 1.95 -0.29
C GLY A 62 -4.89 1.40 -1.68
N ASP A 63 -5.07 2.27 -2.68
CA ASP A 63 -5.23 1.85 -4.08
C ASP A 63 -3.96 1.16 -4.60
N HIS A 64 -2.78 1.68 -4.22
CA HIS A 64 -1.50 1.05 -4.54
C HIS A 64 -1.36 -0.32 -3.88
N GLU A 65 -1.59 -0.42 -2.56
CA GLU A 65 -1.48 -1.69 -1.82
C GLU A 65 -2.49 -2.73 -2.32
N SER A 66 -3.74 -2.33 -2.57
CA SER A 66 -4.78 -3.24 -3.05
C SER A 66 -4.58 -3.68 -4.50
N GLY A 67 -3.87 -2.88 -5.29
CA GLY A 67 -3.48 -3.21 -6.65
C GLY A 67 -2.21 -4.05 -6.77
N LYS A 68 -1.47 -4.26 -5.66
CA LYS A 68 -0.26 -5.10 -5.70
C LYS A 68 -0.65 -6.55 -6.00
N PRO A 69 0.05 -7.21 -6.95
CA PRO A 69 -0.10 -8.65 -7.10
C PRO A 69 0.30 -9.33 -5.78
N SER A 70 -0.48 -10.32 -5.37
CA SER A 70 -0.16 -11.15 -4.20
C SER A 70 1.28 -11.64 -4.30
N ASP A 71 2.01 -11.58 -3.18
CA ASP A 71 3.35 -12.17 -3.13
C ASP A 71 3.23 -13.67 -3.45
N PRO A 72 3.84 -14.17 -4.54
CA PRO A 72 3.74 -15.58 -4.91
C PRO A 72 4.33 -16.52 -3.85
N TYR A 73 5.17 -16.01 -2.95
CA TYR A 73 5.78 -16.75 -1.84
C TYR A 73 5.08 -16.51 -0.51
N GLY A 74 4.08 -15.62 -0.47
CA GLY A 74 3.34 -15.28 0.73
C GLY A 74 2.62 -16.50 1.31
N GLY A 75 2.91 -16.81 2.58
CA GLY A 75 2.30 -17.95 3.28
C GLY A 75 2.99 -19.30 3.09
N MET A 76 4.07 -19.37 2.29
CA MET A 76 4.90 -20.58 2.22
C MET A 76 5.70 -20.78 3.52
N THR A 77 5.77 -22.02 3.98
CA THR A 77 6.66 -22.41 5.09
C THR A 77 8.12 -22.39 4.64
N VAL A 78 9.05 -22.30 5.60
CA VAL A 78 10.50 -22.35 5.32
C VAL A 78 10.89 -23.59 4.51
N SER A 79 10.28 -24.75 4.80
CA SER A 79 10.54 -25.99 4.05
C SER A 79 10.10 -25.89 2.59
N GLN A 80 8.91 -25.32 2.34
CA GLN A 80 8.40 -25.09 0.98
C GLN A 80 9.26 -24.09 0.21
N LEU A 81 9.75 -23.03 0.87
CA LEU A 81 10.66 -22.06 0.25
C LEU A 81 12.00 -22.71 -0.13
N LYS A 82 12.56 -23.59 0.71
CA LYS A 82 13.80 -24.32 0.43
C LYS A 82 13.66 -25.31 -0.74
N GLU A 83 12.54 -26.02 -0.79
CA GLU A 83 12.23 -26.92 -1.91
C GLU A 83 12.12 -26.13 -3.22
N LEU A 84 11.38 -25.02 -3.22
CA LEU A 84 11.23 -24.15 -4.37
C LEU A 84 12.56 -23.53 -4.82
N TYR A 85 13.40 -23.09 -3.89
CA TYR A 85 14.74 -22.60 -4.20
C TYR A 85 15.55 -23.66 -4.94
N THR A 86 15.51 -24.91 -4.46
CA THR A 86 16.25 -26.03 -5.03
C THR A 86 15.78 -26.31 -6.46
N GLU A 87 14.47 -26.47 -6.67
CA GLU A 87 13.86 -26.66 -7.99
C GLU A 87 14.24 -25.54 -8.97
N LYS A 88 14.14 -24.28 -8.54
CA LYS A 88 14.46 -23.11 -9.37
C LYS A 88 15.95 -22.98 -9.66
N SER A 89 16.81 -23.40 -8.72
CA SER A 89 18.26 -23.36 -8.88
C SER A 89 18.75 -24.44 -9.85
N GLU A 90 18.10 -25.61 -9.87
CA GLU A 90 18.39 -26.69 -10.83
C GLU A 90 17.97 -26.29 -12.25
N ALA A 91 16.88 -25.55 -12.39
CA ALA A 91 16.41 -24.99 -13.66
C ALA A 91 17.17 -23.72 -14.10
N TYR A 92 18.12 -23.22 -13.31
CA TYR A 92 18.87 -22.01 -13.61
C TYR A 92 20.08 -22.33 -14.52
N GLU A 93 19.94 -22.00 -15.80
CA GLU A 93 20.99 -22.27 -16.81
C GLU A 93 22.13 -21.23 -16.80
N GLY A 94 21.91 -20.05 -16.19
CA GLY A 94 22.88 -18.95 -16.15
C GLY A 94 23.10 -18.24 -17.50
N GLY A 95 23.65 -17.03 -17.47
CA GLY A 95 24.03 -16.27 -18.67
C GLY A 95 23.18 -15.03 -18.99
N ALA A 96 23.38 -14.46 -20.18
CA ALA A 96 22.73 -13.22 -20.61
C ALA A 96 21.21 -13.41 -20.73
N GLY A 97 20.42 -12.58 -20.05
CA GLY A 97 18.96 -12.68 -20.00
C GLY A 97 18.39 -13.46 -18.81
N SER A 98 19.24 -14.16 -18.05
CA SER A 98 18.83 -14.91 -16.85
C SER A 98 18.57 -14.05 -15.59
N GLY A 99 18.64 -12.71 -15.73
CA GLY A 99 18.53 -11.77 -14.61
C GLY A 99 17.21 -11.88 -13.83
N ARG A 100 16.11 -12.25 -14.49
CA ARG A 100 14.83 -12.51 -13.81
C ARG A 100 14.88 -13.76 -12.92
N GLN A 101 15.46 -14.84 -13.41
CA GLN A 101 15.61 -16.09 -12.64
C GLN A 101 16.59 -15.90 -11.47
N ALA A 102 17.68 -15.16 -11.68
CA ALA A 102 18.63 -14.83 -10.62
C ALA A 102 17.97 -13.96 -9.53
N ALA A 103 17.19 -12.94 -9.91
CA ALA A 103 16.43 -12.13 -8.96
C ALA A 103 15.36 -12.95 -8.21
N GLU A 104 14.73 -13.91 -8.87
CA GLU A 104 13.77 -14.84 -8.25
C GLU A 104 14.44 -15.67 -7.15
N LEU A 105 15.60 -16.27 -7.45
CA LEU A 105 16.38 -17.05 -6.48
C LEU A 105 16.85 -16.21 -5.29
N MET A 106 17.35 -14.99 -5.52
CA MET A 106 17.75 -14.08 -4.44
C MET A 106 16.57 -13.70 -3.53
N ARG A 107 15.38 -13.51 -4.10
CA ARG A 107 14.17 -13.20 -3.33
C ARG A 107 13.76 -14.37 -2.44
N ILE A 108 13.76 -15.60 -2.97
CA ILE A 108 13.44 -16.81 -2.19
C ILE A 108 14.47 -17.01 -1.06
N ASP A 109 15.77 -16.86 -1.36
CA ASP A 109 16.84 -16.97 -0.35
C ASP A 109 16.68 -15.94 0.78
N THR A 110 16.40 -14.68 0.44
CA THR A 110 16.16 -13.63 1.43
C THR A 110 15.01 -13.98 2.38
N LEU A 111 13.91 -14.53 1.86
CA LEU A 111 12.77 -14.95 2.66
C LEU A 111 13.12 -16.13 3.59
N ILE A 112 13.92 -17.09 3.11
CA ILE A 112 14.42 -18.20 3.94
C ILE A 112 15.29 -17.66 5.09
N GLN A 113 16.20 -16.72 4.81
CA GLN A 113 17.07 -16.13 5.83
C GLN A 113 16.28 -15.36 6.89
N GLN A 114 15.33 -14.51 6.47
CA GLN A 114 14.45 -13.78 7.38
C GLN A 114 13.68 -14.74 8.29
N ALA A 115 13.07 -15.78 7.73
CA ALA A 115 12.29 -16.73 8.50
C ALA A 115 13.12 -17.59 9.47
N ASN A 116 14.40 -17.84 9.18
CA ASN A 116 15.30 -18.54 10.10
C ASN A 116 15.81 -17.62 11.21
N ASN A 117 16.06 -16.34 10.91
CA ASN A 117 16.50 -15.37 11.91
C ASN A 117 15.38 -15.05 12.93
N THR A 118 14.13 -14.93 12.49
CA THR A 118 12.99 -14.72 13.40
C THR A 118 12.75 -15.89 14.37
N LYS A 119 13.22 -17.10 14.04
CA LYS A 119 13.15 -18.28 14.94
C LYS A 119 14.35 -18.42 15.88
N GLY A 120 15.37 -17.56 15.75
CA GLY A 120 16.56 -17.56 16.60
C GLY A 120 16.44 -16.63 17.83
N ASP A 121 15.39 -15.81 17.88
CA ASP A 121 15.16 -14.80 18.93
C ASP A 121 14.02 -15.19 19.92
N GLU A 122 13.53 -16.43 19.88
CA GLU A 122 12.62 -17.04 20.88
C GLU A 122 13.35 -18.10 21.73
#